data_AF-A0A956AV57-F1
#
_entry.id   AF-A0A956AV57-F1
#
_cell.length_a   1.000
_cell.length_b   1.000
_cell.length_c   1.000
_cell.angle_alpha   90.00
_cell.angle_beta   90.00
_cell.angle_gamma   90.00
#
_symmetry.space_group_name_H-M   'P 1'
#
loop_
_entity.id
_entity.type
_entity.pdbx_description
1 polymer ?
#
loop_
_entity_poly.entity_id
_entity_poly.type
_entity_poly.pdbx_seq_one_letter_code
_entity_poly.pdbx_strand_id
1 'polypeptide(L)'
;MKSCPSCGAHADDAARFCLECGFAFEGDGGPSDPWKGRMVAGRYRIERKLGDGGMGEVYLAEQVPMGRMVALKVLRQSLSDDPQQVERFKREAQAASQLSHPNTIIVHDFGQDPADGTLFIAMEFLEGAPLSDVLERAGKLDPVRAGRIMAQVCGSLSEPHRRRMIHRHPKPEALFLVQRGGTD
;
A
#
# COMPACT_ATOMS: atom_id res chain seq x y z
N MET A 1 -15.26 -30.28 -10.75
CA MET A 1 -15.16 -29.30 -11.85
C MET A 1 -15.90 -28.05 -11.39
N LYS A 2 -15.26 -26.89 -11.39
CA LYS A 2 -15.81 -25.64 -10.86
C LYS A 2 -16.11 -24.65 -11.99
N SER A 3 -17.19 -23.89 -11.86
CA SER A 3 -17.54 -22.86 -12.83
C SER A 3 -16.80 -21.56 -12.49
N CYS A 4 -16.19 -20.95 -13.50
CA CYS A 4 -15.59 -19.63 -13.40
C CYS A 4 -16.69 -18.58 -13.10
N PRO A 5 -16.61 -17.82 -12.00
CA PRO A 5 -17.61 -16.80 -11.69
C PRO A 5 -17.52 -15.57 -12.61
N SER A 6 -16.41 -15.39 -13.33
CA SER A 6 -16.23 -14.27 -14.27
C SER A 6 -16.85 -14.55 -15.65
N CYS A 7 -16.66 -15.75 -16.22
CA CYS A 7 -17.09 -16.06 -17.59
C CYS A 7 -17.98 -17.31 -17.73
N GLY A 8 -18.27 -18.03 -16.65
CA GLY A 8 -19.09 -19.24 -16.66
C GLY A 8 -18.42 -20.49 -17.26
N ALA A 9 -17.19 -20.37 -17.78
CA ALA A 9 -16.43 -21.52 -18.28
C ALA A 9 -16.15 -22.53 -17.17
N HIS A 10 -16.13 -23.81 -17.53
CA HIS A 10 -15.84 -24.86 -16.58
C HIS A 10 -14.33 -25.05 -16.48
N ALA A 11 -13.82 -25.08 -15.26
CA ALA A 11 -12.43 -25.36 -14.97
C ALA A 11 -12.31 -26.62 -14.10
N ASP A 12 -11.16 -27.27 -14.19
CA ASP A 12 -10.76 -28.30 -13.23
C ASP A 12 -10.81 -27.72 -11.81
N ASP A 13 -11.16 -28.53 -10.80
CA ASP A 13 -11.17 -28.06 -9.40
C ASP A 13 -9.77 -27.62 -8.94
N ALA A 14 -8.73 -28.24 -9.48
CA ALA A 14 -7.33 -27.89 -9.25
C ALA A 14 -6.83 -26.69 -10.08
N ALA A 15 -7.64 -26.17 -11.02
CA ALA A 15 -7.24 -25.02 -11.83
C ALA A 15 -7.06 -23.77 -10.97
N ARG A 16 -5.88 -23.15 -11.06
CA ARG A 16 -5.57 -21.86 -10.39
C ARG A 16 -6.11 -20.66 -11.15
N PHE A 17 -6.20 -20.77 -12.47
CA PHE A 17 -6.72 -19.74 -13.36
C PHE A 17 -7.70 -20.34 -14.35
N CYS A 18 -8.71 -19.57 -14.74
CA CYS A 18 -9.59 -19.89 -15.85
C CYS A 18 -8.81 -19.72 -17.16
N LEU A 19 -8.72 -20.77 -17.96
CA LEU A 19 -8.01 -20.75 -19.24
C LEU A 19 -8.69 -19.87 -20.30
N GLU A 20 -9.96 -19.53 -20.10
CA GLU A 20 -10.74 -18.74 -21.05
C GLU A 20 -10.60 -17.23 -20.83
N CYS A 21 -10.61 -16.78 -19.56
CA CYS A 21 -10.64 -15.36 -19.22
C CYS A 21 -9.55 -14.92 -18.24
N GLY A 22 -8.71 -15.84 -17.77
CA GLY A 22 -7.64 -15.55 -16.81
C GLY A 22 -8.09 -15.34 -15.36
N PHE A 23 -9.39 -15.52 -15.04
CA PHE A 23 -9.90 -15.39 -13.68
C PHE A 23 -9.18 -16.33 -12.71
N ALA A 24 -8.56 -15.78 -11.67
CA ALA A 24 -7.89 -16.56 -10.63
C ALA A 24 -8.93 -17.16 -9.68
N PHE A 25 -8.94 -18.48 -9.57
CA PHE A 25 -9.79 -19.15 -8.59
C PHE A 25 -9.17 -18.99 -7.19
N GLU A 26 -9.95 -18.57 -6.21
CA GLU A 26 -9.51 -18.51 -4.82
C GLU A 26 -9.24 -19.94 -4.32
N GLY A 27 -7.96 -20.29 -4.25
CA GLY A 27 -7.45 -21.62 -3.90
C GLY A 27 -5.92 -21.63 -3.81
N ASP A 28 -5.43 -21.37 -2.60
CA ASP A 28 -4.25 -21.98 -1.99
C ASP A 28 -3.24 -22.69 -2.91
N GLY A 29 -2.30 -21.92 -3.48
CA GLY A 29 -1.23 -22.53 -4.26
C GLY A 29 -0.11 -21.64 -4.79
N GLY A 30 -0.18 -20.31 -4.59
CA GLY A 30 1.06 -19.53 -4.57
C GLY A 30 1.86 -19.91 -3.31
N PRO A 31 3.19 -19.70 -3.26
CA PRO A 31 3.89 -19.76 -1.98
C PRO A 31 3.09 -18.93 -0.97
N SER A 32 2.63 -19.57 0.11
CA SER A 32 1.88 -18.89 1.16
C SER A 32 2.70 -17.66 1.55
N ASP A 33 2.13 -16.48 1.35
CA ASP A 33 2.76 -15.25 1.81
C ASP A 33 3.05 -15.44 3.30
N PRO A 34 4.34 -15.50 3.71
CA PRO A 34 4.71 -15.87 5.08
C PRO A 34 4.18 -14.87 6.11
N TRP A 35 3.76 -13.70 5.64
CA TRP A 35 3.18 -12.66 6.45
C TRP A 35 1.69 -12.85 6.71
N LYS A 36 0.93 -13.58 5.87
CA LYS A 36 -0.51 -13.71 6.05
C LYS A 36 -0.86 -14.38 7.39
N GLY A 37 -1.71 -13.73 8.19
CA GLY A 37 -2.11 -14.16 9.54
C GLY A 37 -1.06 -13.86 10.62
N ARG A 38 0.15 -13.41 10.26
CA ARG A 38 1.20 -13.09 11.22
C ARG A 38 0.82 -11.86 12.06
N MET A 39 1.13 -11.92 13.35
CA MET A 39 1.09 -10.76 14.25
C MET A 39 2.43 -10.02 14.19
N VAL A 40 2.39 -8.72 13.88
CA VAL A 40 3.53 -7.80 13.94
C VAL A 40 3.42 -6.95 15.20
N ALA A 41 4.51 -6.93 15.96
CA ALA A 41 4.63 -6.20 17.24
C ALA A 41 3.52 -6.52 18.25
N GLY A 42 2.86 -7.67 18.12
CA GLY A 42 1.73 -8.09 18.96
C GLY A 42 0.42 -7.29 18.78
N ARG A 43 0.32 -6.43 17.75
CA ARG A 43 -0.84 -5.50 17.60
C ARG A 43 -1.42 -5.44 16.20
N TYR A 44 -0.65 -5.79 15.18
CA TYR A 44 -1.09 -5.72 13.79
C TYR A 44 -1.16 -7.14 13.21
N ARG A 45 -2.35 -7.61 12.88
CA ARG A 45 -2.54 -8.88 12.19
C ARG A 45 -2.55 -8.64 10.68
N ILE A 46 -1.67 -9.30 9.95
CA ILE A 46 -1.62 -9.14 8.49
C ILE A 46 -2.71 -9.98 7.82
N GLU A 47 -3.48 -9.35 6.94
CA GLU A 47 -4.59 -9.97 6.22
C GLU A 47 -4.19 -10.39 4.80
N ARG A 48 -3.51 -9.49 4.07
CA ARG A 48 -3.02 -9.75 2.70
C ARG A 48 -1.97 -8.71 2.27
N LYS A 49 -1.14 -9.07 1.30
CA LYS A 49 -0.25 -8.11 0.63
C LYS A 49 -1.03 -7.09 -0.20
N LEU A 50 -0.59 -5.83 -0.16
CA LEU A 50 -1.07 -4.73 -0.99
C LEU A 50 -0.11 -4.43 -2.15
N GLY A 51 1.20 -4.55 -1.92
CA GLY A 51 2.17 -4.31 -2.97
C GLY A 51 3.62 -4.40 -2.52
N ASP A 52 4.51 -4.28 -3.51
CA ASP A 52 5.95 -4.32 -3.35
C ASP A 52 6.55 -2.93 -3.61
N GLY A 53 7.20 -2.37 -2.60
CA GLY A 53 8.07 -1.21 -2.74
C GLY A 53 9.54 -1.62 -2.83
N GLY A 54 10.40 -0.67 -3.24
CA GLY A 54 11.85 -0.91 -3.29
C GLY A 54 12.44 -1.22 -1.91
N MET A 55 12.06 -0.45 -0.88
CA MET A 55 12.56 -0.63 0.50
C MET A 55 11.75 -1.62 1.34
N GLY A 56 10.54 -1.99 0.94
CA GLY A 56 9.64 -2.70 1.83
C GLY A 56 8.44 -3.29 1.11
N GLU A 57 7.73 -4.15 1.81
CA GLU A 57 6.47 -4.75 1.38
C GLU A 57 5.34 -4.06 2.14
N VAL A 58 4.22 -3.81 1.47
CA VAL A 58 3.06 -3.16 2.10
C VAL A 58 1.94 -4.17 2.21
N TYR A 59 1.37 -4.28 3.40
CA TYR A 59 0.31 -5.21 3.75
C TYR A 59 -0.94 -4.47 4.21
N LEU A 60 -2.10 -5.06 3.96
CA LEU A 60 -3.32 -4.74 4.67
C LEU A 60 -3.26 -5.49 5.99
N ALA A 61 -3.39 -4.77 7.09
CA ALA A 61 -3.39 -5.35 8.42
C ALA A 61 -4.52 -4.77 9.27
N GLU A 62 -5.01 -5.55 10.23
CA GLU A 62 -5.89 -5.08 11.27
C GLU A 62 -5.06 -4.66 12.49
N GLN A 63 -5.25 -3.43 12.97
CA GLN A 63 -4.78 -3.03 14.29
C GLN A 63 -5.74 -3.58 15.34
N VAL A 64 -5.48 -4.80 15.81
CA VAL A 64 -6.39 -5.61 16.64
C VAL A 64 -6.94 -4.86 17.87
N PRO A 65 -6.15 -4.10 18.66
CA PRO A 65 -6.69 -3.39 19.81
C PRO A 65 -7.72 -2.31 19.47
N MET A 66 -7.72 -1.80 18.24
CA MET A 66 -8.62 -0.74 17.78
C MET A 66 -9.68 -1.25 16.79
N GLY A 67 -9.54 -2.46 16.26
CA GLY A 67 -10.45 -3.04 15.26
C GLY A 67 -10.51 -2.26 13.94
N ARG A 68 -9.41 -1.61 13.54
CA ARG A 68 -9.35 -0.83 12.28
C ARG A 68 -8.33 -1.38 11.30
N MET A 69 -8.59 -1.20 10.02
CA MET A 69 -7.67 -1.55 8.95
C MET A 69 -6.59 -0.48 8.77
N VAL A 70 -5.36 -0.93 8.56
CA VAL A 70 -4.17 -0.10 8.31
C VAL A 70 -3.37 -0.63 7.14
N ALA A 71 -2.63 0.25 6.48
CA ALA A 71 -1.57 -0.14 5.56
C ALA A 71 -0.26 -0.27 6.37
N LEU A 72 0.26 -1.48 6.47
CA LEU A 72 1.48 -1.80 7.21
C LEU A 72 2.64 -2.01 6.24
N LYS A 73 3.55 -1.04 6.16
CA LYS A 73 4.79 -1.18 5.40
C LYS A 73 5.85 -1.84 6.28
N VAL A 74 6.42 -2.93 5.81
CA VAL A 74 7.44 -3.73 6.50
C VAL A 74 8.75 -3.63 5.72
N LEU A 75 9.87 -3.41 6.42
CA LEU A 75 11.20 -3.41 5.80
C LEU A 75 11.54 -4.84 5.33
N ARG A 76 12.02 -4.98 4.09
CA ARG A 76 12.44 -6.30 3.58
C ARG A 76 13.57 -6.87 4.44
N GLN A 77 13.49 -8.16 4.73
CA GLN A 77 14.53 -8.87 5.49
C GLN A 77 15.89 -8.82 4.78
N SER A 78 15.93 -8.81 3.46
CA SER A 78 17.19 -8.64 2.70
C SER A 78 17.87 -7.28 2.90
N LEU A 79 17.16 -6.29 3.43
CA LEU A 79 17.66 -4.93 3.69
C LEU A 79 17.80 -4.63 5.19
N SER A 80 17.44 -5.55 6.09
CA SER A 80 17.50 -5.31 7.54
C SER A 80 18.92 -5.14 8.06
N ASP A 81 19.89 -5.77 7.40
CA ASP A 81 21.29 -5.78 7.80
C ASP A 81 22.07 -4.59 7.22
N ASP A 82 21.46 -3.80 6.31
CA ASP A 82 22.06 -2.58 5.77
C ASP A 82 21.67 -1.37 6.64
N PRO A 83 22.61 -0.80 7.43
CA PRO A 83 22.31 0.33 8.31
C PRO A 83 21.82 1.56 7.55
N GLN A 84 22.22 1.74 6.28
CA GLN A 84 21.77 2.88 5.48
C GLN A 84 20.29 2.73 5.09
N GLN A 85 19.83 1.51 4.81
CA GLN A 85 18.42 1.26 4.47
C GLN A 85 17.54 1.39 5.71
N VAL A 86 17.99 0.85 6.84
CA VAL A 86 17.33 1.02 8.14
C VAL A 86 17.17 2.50 8.49
N GLU A 87 18.23 3.30 8.34
CA GLU A 87 18.19 4.73 8.62
C GLU A 87 17.28 5.48 7.64
N ARG A 88 17.28 5.11 6.36
CA ARG A 88 16.34 5.67 5.37
C ARG A 88 14.89 5.37 5.72
N PHE A 89 14.59 4.13 6.13
CA PHE A 89 13.25 3.71 6.54
C PHE A 89 12.76 4.48 7.76
N LYS A 90 13.62 4.67 8.78
CA LYS A 90 13.34 5.50 9.95
C LYS A 90 13.05 6.95 9.59
N ARG A 91 13.87 7.54 8.72
CA ARG A 91 13.69 8.92 8.25
C ARG A 91 12.41 9.10 7.46
N GLU A 92 12.00 8.12 6.66
CA GLU A 92 10.73 8.15 5.94
C GLU A 92 9.56 8.24 6.91
N ALA A 93 9.53 7.36 7.92
CA ALA A 93 8.51 7.37 8.95
C ALA A 93 8.45 8.70 9.73
N GLN A 94 9.62 9.21 10.14
CA GLN A 94 9.73 10.45 10.90
C GLN A 94 9.35 11.69 10.08
N ALA A 95 9.70 11.73 8.79
CA ALA A 95 9.35 12.84 7.92
C ALA A 95 7.85 12.87 7.66
N ALA A 96 7.25 11.71 7.37
CA ALA A 96 5.82 11.59 7.09
C ALA A 96 4.96 11.85 8.34
N SER A 97 5.38 11.42 9.54
CA SER A 97 4.64 11.64 10.78
C SER A 97 4.53 13.11 11.22
N GLN A 98 5.38 13.98 10.66
CA GLN A 98 5.33 15.42 10.92
C GLN A 98 4.28 16.14 10.07
N LEU A 99 3.77 15.52 9.02
CA LEU A 99 2.86 16.12 8.06
C LEU A 99 1.40 15.90 8.47
N SER A 100 0.54 16.85 8.13
CA SER A 100 -0.86 16.88 8.57
C SER A 100 -1.84 17.33 7.48
N HIS A 101 -1.36 17.64 6.28
CA HIS A 101 -2.18 18.04 5.15
C HIS A 101 -3.20 16.93 4.78
N PRO A 102 -4.46 17.28 4.44
CA PRO A 102 -5.52 16.29 4.15
C PRO A 102 -5.25 15.39 2.94
N ASN A 103 -4.36 15.81 2.03
CA ASN A 103 -3.87 15.03 0.89
C ASN A 103 -2.48 14.40 1.12
N THR A 104 -2.06 14.25 2.37
CA THR A 104 -0.86 13.49 2.76
C THR A 104 -1.29 12.25 3.52
N ILE A 105 -0.62 11.12 3.26
CA ILE A 105 -0.86 9.88 4.00
C ILE A 105 -0.60 10.08 5.49
N ILE A 106 -1.53 9.64 6.33
CA ILE A 106 -1.37 9.67 7.78
C ILE A 106 -0.53 8.48 8.24
N VAL A 107 0.59 8.75 8.92
CA VAL A 107 1.35 7.74 9.66
C VAL A 107 0.78 7.64 11.06
N HIS A 108 0.31 6.46 11.44
CA HIS A 108 -0.20 6.18 12.77
C HIS A 108 0.89 5.79 13.75
N ASP A 109 1.88 5.03 13.28
CA ASP A 109 2.89 4.43 14.14
C ASP A 109 4.13 4.01 13.36
N PHE A 110 5.25 3.91 14.07
CA PHE A 110 6.51 3.35 13.59
C PHE A 110 7.15 2.56 14.71
N GLY A 111 7.63 1.36 14.40
CA GLY A 111 8.24 0.52 15.42
C GLY A 111 9.05 -0.64 14.87
N GLN A 112 9.44 -1.48 15.82
CA GLN A 112 10.16 -2.71 15.59
C GLN A 112 9.40 -3.86 16.24
N ASP A 113 9.24 -4.97 15.53
CA ASP A 113 8.67 -6.19 16.08
C ASP A 113 9.67 -6.78 17.10
N PRO A 114 9.30 -6.90 18.39
CA PRO A 114 10.19 -7.49 19.39
C PRO A 114 10.52 -8.96 19.13
N ALA A 115 9.71 -9.67 18.34
CA ALA A 115 9.90 -11.08 18.08
C ALA A 115 11.11 -11.37 17.17
N ASP A 116 11.35 -10.54 16.16
CA ASP A 116 12.41 -10.78 15.16
C ASP A 116 13.14 -9.52 14.68
N GLY A 117 12.85 -8.36 15.26
CA GLY A 117 13.51 -7.10 14.91
C GLY A 117 12.98 -6.44 13.63
N THR A 118 11.89 -6.94 13.04
CA THR A 118 11.30 -6.38 11.82
C THR A 118 10.85 -4.94 12.01
N LEU A 119 11.33 -4.01 11.18
CA LEU A 119 10.87 -2.61 11.19
C LEU A 119 9.57 -2.45 10.40
N PHE A 120 8.65 -1.67 10.94
CA PHE A 120 7.36 -1.40 10.30
C PHE A 120 6.93 0.07 10.42
N ILE A 121 6.12 0.53 9.46
CA ILE A 121 5.39 1.80 9.49
C ILE A 121 3.90 1.46 9.33
N ALA A 122 3.08 1.81 10.30
CA ALA A 122 1.62 1.69 10.20
C ALA A 122 1.04 3.03 9.71
N MET A 123 0.31 2.97 8.61
CA MET A 123 -0.29 4.11 7.94
C MET A 123 -1.79 3.90 7.81
N GLU A 124 -2.52 4.97 7.56
CA GLU A 124 -3.93 4.83 7.20
C GLU A 124 -4.09 3.94 5.96
N PHE A 125 -5.15 3.13 5.96
CA PHE A 125 -5.54 2.38 4.78
C PHE A 125 -6.36 3.26 3.84
N LEU A 126 -5.96 3.33 2.57
CA LEU A 126 -6.64 4.12 1.55
C LEU A 126 -7.52 3.21 0.69
N GLU A 127 -8.83 3.45 0.73
CA GLU A 127 -9.79 2.82 -0.18
C GLU A 127 -9.85 3.60 -1.49
N GLY A 128 -9.17 3.07 -2.50
CA GLY A 128 -9.01 3.73 -3.79
C GLY A 128 -8.03 2.99 -4.68
N ALA A 129 -7.43 3.70 -5.62
CA ALA A 129 -6.44 3.15 -6.54
C ALA A 129 -5.25 4.09 -6.71
N PRO A 130 -4.03 3.55 -6.94
CA PRO A 130 -2.91 4.38 -7.32
C PRO A 130 -3.16 5.00 -8.70
N LEU A 131 -2.64 6.21 -8.92
CA LEU A 131 -2.80 6.95 -10.17
C LEU A 131 -2.21 6.19 -11.36
N SER A 132 -1.16 5.40 -11.13
CA SER A 132 -0.56 4.51 -12.13
C SER A 132 -1.59 3.57 -12.77
N ASP A 133 -2.42 2.91 -11.96
CA ASP A 133 -3.39 1.93 -12.45
C ASP A 133 -4.51 2.62 -13.22
N VAL A 134 -4.88 3.84 -12.79
CA VAL A 134 -5.86 4.65 -13.52
C VAL A 134 -5.31 5.10 -14.87
N LEU A 135 -4.04 5.49 -14.92
CA LEU A 135 -3.37 5.84 -16.17
C LEU A 135 -3.21 4.64 -17.09
N GLU A 136 -2.88 3.47 -16.57
CA GLU A 136 -2.75 2.24 -17.36
C GLU A 136 -4.08 1.86 -18.01
N ARG A 137 -5.20 1.97 -17.27
CA ARG A 137 -6.54 1.64 -17.80
C ARG A 137 -7.08 2.70 -18.77
N ALA A 138 -6.84 3.99 -18.49
CA ALA A 138 -7.41 5.09 -19.27
C ALA A 138 -6.50 5.58 -20.41
N GLY A 139 -5.20 5.23 -20.40
CA GLY A 139 -4.16 5.74 -21.28
C GLY A 139 -3.76 7.19 -20.97
N LYS A 140 -4.72 8.11 -20.91
CA LYS A 140 -4.52 9.51 -20.52
C LYS A 140 -5.71 10.04 -19.72
N LEU A 141 -5.43 11.03 -18.89
CA LEU A 141 -6.48 11.76 -18.18
C LEU A 141 -7.01 12.92 -19.02
N ASP A 142 -8.28 13.25 -18.80
CA ASP A 142 -8.81 14.53 -19.22
C ASP A 142 -7.98 15.69 -18.61
N PRO A 143 -7.62 16.74 -19.37
CA PRO A 143 -6.78 17.82 -18.86
C PRO A 143 -7.35 18.54 -17.64
N VAL A 144 -8.68 18.69 -17.55
CA VAL A 144 -9.33 19.34 -16.40
C VAL A 144 -9.18 18.46 -15.16
N ARG A 145 -9.42 17.15 -15.31
CA ARG A 145 -9.21 16.20 -14.21
C ARG A 145 -7.75 16.15 -13.75
N ALA A 146 -6.81 16.11 -14.70
CA ALA A 146 -5.38 16.12 -14.40
C ALA A 146 -4.98 17.40 -13.63
N GLY A 147 -5.49 18.55 -14.04
CA GLY A 147 -5.27 19.83 -13.36
C GLY A 147 -5.75 19.81 -11.90
N ARG A 148 -6.93 19.23 -11.62
CA ARG A 148 -7.46 19.09 -10.25
C ARG A 148 -6.58 18.20 -9.39
N ILE A 149 -6.18 17.03 -9.90
CA ILE A 149 -5.28 16.11 -9.19
C ILE A 149 -3.96 16.82 -8.87
N MET A 150 -3.36 17.48 -9.86
CA MET A 150 -2.09 18.19 -9.65
C MET A 150 -2.21 19.35 -8.66
N ALA A 151 -3.33 20.06 -8.62
CA ALA A 151 -3.57 21.09 -7.62
C ALA A 151 -3.56 20.50 -6.19
N GLN A 152 -4.23 19.35 -5.97
CA GLN A 152 -4.22 18.66 -4.67
C GLN A 152 -2.80 18.15 -4.31
N VAL A 153 -2.07 17.59 -5.27
CA VAL A 153 -0.67 17.14 -5.08
C VAL A 153 0.23 18.32 -4.69
N CYS A 154 0.13 19.45 -5.39
CA CYS A 154 0.90 20.65 -5.06
C CYS A 154 0.52 21.21 -3.68
N GLY A 155 -0.75 21.17 -3.31
CA GLY A 155 -1.23 21.51 -1.98
C GLY A 155 -0.56 20.66 -0.90
N SER A 156 -0.58 19.34 -1.10
CA SER A 156 0.10 18.35 -0.25
C SER A 156 1.60 18.63 -0.09
N LEU A 157 2.32 18.81 -1.21
CA LEU A 157 3.76 19.07 -1.22
C LEU A 157 4.14 20.44 -0.63
N SER A 158 3.21 21.39 -0.56
CA SER A 158 3.48 22.71 0.01
C SER A 158 3.88 22.65 1.49
N GLU A 159 3.30 21.73 2.26
CA GLU A 159 3.61 21.56 3.68
C GLU A 159 5.04 21.08 3.94
N PRO A 160 5.51 19.95 3.38
CA PRO A 160 6.90 19.53 3.56
C PRO A 160 7.88 20.57 3.02
N HIS A 161 7.59 21.24 1.90
CA HIS A 161 8.47 22.29 1.35
C HIS A 161 8.66 23.46 2.33
N ARG A 162 7.59 23.93 3.01
CA ARG A 162 7.70 24.96 4.05
C ARG A 162 8.58 24.51 5.23
N ARG A 163 8.69 23.21 5.45
CA ARG A 163 9.53 22.57 6.48
C ARG A 163 10.91 22.15 5.95
N ARG A 164 11.30 22.61 4.75
CA ARG A 164 12.57 22.25 4.07
C ARG A 164 12.74 20.73 3.84
N MET A 165 11.63 20.00 3.75
CA MET A 165 11.59 18.59 3.38
C MET A 165 11.20 18.46 1.91
N ILE A 166 11.91 17.63 1.16
CA ILE A 166 11.62 17.35 -0.25
C ILE A 166 11.18 15.89 -0.37
N HIS A 167 10.03 15.63 -1.01
CA HIS A 167 9.51 14.27 -1.18
C HIS A 167 10.44 13.39 -2.03
N ARG A 168 11.15 13.98 -3.01
CA ARG A 168 12.17 13.35 -3.89
C ARG A 168 11.68 12.28 -4.87
N HIS A 169 10.46 11.76 -4.73
CA HIS A 169 9.93 10.72 -5.60
C HIS A 169 8.43 10.84 -5.90
N PRO A 170 7.90 12.03 -6.26
CA PRO A 170 6.50 12.15 -6.67
C PRO A 170 6.32 11.46 -8.02
N LYS A 171 5.64 10.31 -8.02
CA LYS A 171 5.34 9.52 -9.22
C LYS A 171 3.92 8.94 -9.12
N PRO A 172 3.27 8.56 -10.24
CA PRO A 172 1.89 8.08 -10.21
C PRO A 172 1.60 6.93 -9.22
N GLU A 173 2.57 6.04 -9.01
CA GLU A 173 2.46 4.91 -8.06
C GLU A 173 2.44 5.36 -6.59
N ALA A 174 2.91 6.58 -6.31
CA ALA A 174 2.91 7.19 -4.98
C ALA A 174 1.69 8.11 -4.74
N LEU A 175 0.82 8.28 -5.74
CA LEU A 175 -0.40 9.09 -5.65
C LEU A 175 -1.60 8.16 -5.61
N PHE A 176 -2.42 8.26 -4.56
CA PHE A 176 -3.64 7.47 -4.43
C PHE A 176 -4.87 8.35 -4.68
N LEU A 177 -5.71 7.94 -5.62
CA LEU A 177 -7.03 8.54 -5.82
C LEU A 177 -8.01 7.84 -4.89
N VAL A 178 -8.59 8.60 -3.98
CA VAL A 178 -9.52 8.14 -2.95
C VAL A 178 -10.74 9.04 -2.93
N GLN A 179 -11.89 8.47 -2.59
CA GLN A 179 -13.09 9.25 -2.41
C GLN A 179 -13.16 9.73 -0.96
N ARG A 180 -12.76 10.99 -0.71
CA ARG A 180 -12.85 11.63 0.61
C ARG A 180 -13.86 12.78 0.56
N GLY A 181 -14.89 12.72 1.40
CA GLY A 181 -15.81 13.85 1.59
C GLY A 181 -16.64 14.28 0.37
N GLY A 182 -16.79 13.43 -0.66
CA GLY A 182 -17.70 13.68 -1.78
C GLY A 182 -17.18 14.59 -2.90
N THR A 183 -15.88 14.89 -2.95
CA THR A 183 -15.28 15.61 -4.09
C THR A 183 -14.18 14.79 -4.75
N ASP A 184 -14.30 14.62 -6.08
CA ASP A 184 -13.28 14.06 -6.98
C ASP A 184 -12.04 14.94 -7.13
#